data_AF-A0A2A4EVQ3-F1
#
_entry.id   AF-A0A2A4EVQ3-F1
#
_cell.length_a   1.000
_cell.length_b   1.000
_cell.length_c   1.000
_cell.angle_alpha   90.00
_cell.angle_beta   90.00
_cell.angle_gamma   90.00
#
_symmetry.space_group_name_H-M   'P 1'
#
loop_
_entity.id
_entity.type
_entity.pdbx_description
1 polymer ?
#
loop_
_entity_poly.entity_id
_entity_poly.type
_entity_poly.pdbx_seq_one_letter_code
_entity_poly.pdbx_strand_id
1 'polypeptide(L)'
;MAGGRASRRAFVGALAALFAVGVAATIAQGASMAAMGGVPMAGGWTVSMAWSRACGQTWPGATASFLGMWGAMTVAMMLPSLAPTLWRYRQALGAAGVARAGWLTVLAGAGYFAAWGALGVFVYPAGVALAGLAARLPGVARAFPVLAGVVVLLAGALQFTAWKARRLACCRGGAAHAASLPASAGSAWRDGLRAGCRCGACCANLMAIALAAGIMDLRVMTAVAAAITAERVAPHGA
;
A
#
# COMPACT_ATOMS: atom_id res chain seq x y z
N MET A 1 2.83 30.48 19.62
CA MET A 1 3.24 30.10 18.24
C MET A 1 4.48 29.19 18.15
N ALA A 2 5.39 29.16 19.14
CA ALA A 2 6.57 28.28 19.12
C ALA A 2 6.25 26.77 19.24
N GLY A 3 5.28 26.39 20.09
CA GLY A 3 4.88 24.99 20.29
C GLY A 3 4.28 24.32 19.04
N GLY A 4 3.58 25.07 18.18
CA GLY A 4 3.01 24.55 16.94
C GLY A 4 4.07 24.19 15.88
N ARG A 5 5.15 24.99 15.78
CA ARG A 5 6.26 24.71 14.85
C ARG A 5 7.10 23.51 15.31
N ALA A 6 7.37 23.39 16.61
CA ALA A 6 8.05 22.23 17.18
C ALA A 6 7.23 20.94 17.00
N SER A 7 5.92 20.98 17.27
CA SER A 7 5.04 19.82 17.07
C SER A 7 4.93 19.41 15.60
N ARG A 8 4.94 20.37 14.66
CA ARG A 8 4.95 20.07 13.22
C ARG A 8 6.26 19.42 12.78
N ARG A 9 7.41 19.93 13.24
CA ARG A 9 8.73 19.34 12.96
C ARG A 9 8.85 17.93 13.50
N ALA A 10 8.39 17.67 14.73
CA ALA A 10 8.39 16.33 15.31
C ALA A 10 7.51 15.36 14.52
N PHE A 11 6.31 15.78 14.10
CA PHE A 11 5.42 14.97 13.29
C PHE A 11 6.02 14.63 11.92
N VAL A 12 6.55 15.63 11.21
CA VAL A 12 7.19 15.44 9.91
C VAL A 12 8.45 14.59 10.03
N GLY A 13 9.27 14.81 11.07
CA GLY A 13 10.46 14.02 11.36
C GLY A 13 10.13 12.54 11.61
N ALA A 14 9.10 12.26 12.42
CA ALA A 14 8.66 10.89 12.66
C ALA A 14 8.18 10.19 11.38
N LEU A 15 7.39 10.88 10.54
CA LEU A 15 6.94 10.33 9.25
C LEU A 15 8.10 10.14 8.27
N ALA A 16 9.05 11.06 8.22
CA ALA A 16 10.23 10.96 7.37
C ALA A 16 11.11 9.78 7.79
N ALA A 17 11.30 9.57 9.10
CA ALA A 17 12.03 8.41 9.62
C ALA A 17 11.32 7.10 9.28
N LEU A 18 10.00 7.00 9.49
CA LEU A 18 9.21 5.82 9.12
C LEU A 18 9.27 5.54 7.62
N PHE A 19 9.19 6.58 6.79
CA PHE A 19 9.33 6.47 5.34
C PHE A 19 10.72 5.95 4.96
N ALA A 20 11.79 6.54 5.51
CA ALA A 20 13.16 6.14 5.22
C ALA A 20 13.42 4.68 5.62
N VAL A 21 12.95 4.24 6.79
CA VAL A 21 13.03 2.85 7.24
C VAL A 21 12.26 1.93 6.30
N GLY A 22 11.04 2.29 5.91
CA GLY A 22 10.23 1.51 4.97
C GLY A 22 10.89 1.37 3.59
N VAL A 23 11.45 2.45 3.06
CA VAL A 23 12.19 2.45 1.79
C VAL A 23 13.44 1.60 1.89
N ALA A 24 14.25 1.78 2.93
CA ALA A 24 15.47 0.99 3.12
C ALA A 24 15.18 -0.50 3.24
N ALA A 25 14.16 -0.88 4.01
CA ALA A 25 13.71 -2.27 4.14
C ALA A 25 13.22 -2.83 2.79
N THR A 26 12.44 -2.06 2.04
CA THR A 26 11.94 -2.46 0.72
C THR A 26 13.08 -2.69 -0.28
N ILE A 27 14.08 -1.80 -0.31
CA ILE A 27 15.26 -1.93 -1.17
C ILE A 27 16.06 -3.17 -0.77
N ALA A 28 16.31 -3.37 0.53
CA ALA A 28 17.05 -4.53 1.02
C ALA A 28 16.33 -5.85 0.64
N GLN A 29 15.02 -5.91 0.83
CA GLN A 29 14.20 -7.08 0.46
C GLN A 29 14.20 -7.32 -1.06
N GLY A 30 14.04 -6.26 -1.86
CA GLY A 30 14.10 -6.34 -3.31
C GLY A 30 15.46 -6.83 -3.82
N ALA A 31 16.56 -6.35 -3.22
CA ALA A 31 17.91 -6.81 -3.54
C ALA A 31 18.12 -8.28 -3.17
N SER A 32 17.63 -8.72 -2.00
CA SER A 32 17.68 -10.14 -1.61
C SER A 32 16.88 -11.02 -2.57
N MET A 33 15.70 -10.58 -3.01
CA MET A 33 14.88 -11.33 -3.97
C MET A 33 15.51 -11.39 -5.36
N ALA A 34 16.12 -10.30 -5.82
CA ALA A 34 16.86 -10.27 -7.07
C ALA A 34 18.06 -11.23 -7.04
N ALA A 35 18.78 -11.31 -5.91
CA ALA A 35 19.92 -12.20 -5.73
C ALA A 35 19.53 -13.70 -5.73
N MET A 36 18.35 -14.05 -5.21
CA MET A 36 17.85 -15.43 -5.25
C MET A 36 17.35 -15.87 -6.63
N GLY A 37 17.14 -14.92 -7.56
CA GLY A 37 16.55 -15.18 -8.87
C GLY A 37 15.05 -15.50 -8.80
N GLY A 38 14.44 -15.69 -9.96
CA GLY A 38 13.05 -16.14 -10.08
C GLY A 38 12.97 -17.62 -10.43
N VAL A 39 11.83 -18.26 -10.14
CA VAL A 39 11.57 -19.65 -10.54
C VAL A 39 11.21 -19.66 -12.03
N PRO A 40 11.95 -20.39 -12.89
CA PRO A 40 11.68 -20.43 -14.31
C PRO A 40 10.36 -21.15 -14.60
N MET A 41 9.58 -20.60 -15.53
CA MET A 41 8.26 -21.09 -15.91
C MET A 41 8.20 -21.42 -17.40
N ALA A 42 7.25 -22.30 -17.77
CA ALA A 42 6.99 -22.58 -19.17
C ALA A 42 6.55 -21.30 -19.89
N GLY A 43 7.18 -21.02 -21.05
CA GLY A 43 7.02 -19.76 -21.77
C GLY A 43 8.14 -18.74 -21.56
N GLY A 44 9.25 -19.13 -20.91
CA GLY A 44 10.50 -18.34 -20.89
C GLY A 44 10.49 -17.14 -19.94
N TRP A 45 9.56 -17.10 -18.98
CA TRP A 45 9.47 -16.07 -17.95
C TRP A 45 9.75 -16.68 -16.57
N THR A 46 9.94 -15.82 -15.57
CA THR A 46 10.22 -16.23 -14.19
C THR A 46 9.19 -15.67 -13.22
N VAL A 47 8.76 -16.47 -12.25
CA VAL A 47 7.93 -15.98 -11.13
C VAL A 47 8.81 -15.60 -9.94
N SER A 48 8.47 -14.51 -9.26
CA SER A 48 9.20 -14.09 -8.05
C SER A 48 9.15 -15.15 -6.96
N MET A 49 10.28 -15.36 -6.28
CA MET A 49 10.38 -16.24 -5.13
C MET A 49 9.44 -15.84 -3.98
N ALA A 50 8.95 -14.60 -3.96
CA ALA A 50 7.94 -14.13 -3.01
C ALA A 50 6.63 -14.93 -3.01
N TRP A 51 6.32 -15.61 -4.13
CA TRP A 51 5.13 -16.47 -4.27
C TRP A 51 5.41 -17.95 -3.99
N SER A 52 6.61 -18.25 -3.52
CA SER A 52 7.09 -19.61 -3.25
C SER A 52 7.64 -19.71 -1.83
N ARG A 53 7.76 -20.93 -1.33
CA ARG A 53 8.46 -21.18 -0.06
C ARG A 53 9.92 -21.51 -0.35
N ALA A 54 10.81 -20.92 0.43
CA ALA A 54 12.20 -21.39 0.43
C ALA A 54 12.29 -22.84 0.94
N CYS A 55 13.30 -23.58 0.48
CA CYS A 55 13.56 -24.94 0.95
C CYS A 55 13.73 -24.95 2.47
N GLY A 56 13.02 -25.84 3.16
CA GLY A 56 13.03 -25.93 4.63
C GLY A 56 12.16 -24.90 5.37
N GLN A 57 11.51 -23.96 4.66
CA GLN A 57 10.66 -22.95 5.29
C GLN A 57 9.22 -23.48 5.52
N THR A 58 8.70 -23.26 6.73
CA THR A 58 7.30 -23.57 7.07
C THR A 58 6.33 -22.59 6.40
N TRP A 59 5.08 -23.00 6.19
CA TRP A 59 4.03 -22.13 5.65
C TRP A 59 3.83 -20.84 6.48
N PRO A 60 3.75 -20.89 7.83
CA PRO A 60 3.67 -19.68 8.64
C PRO A 60 4.90 -18.77 8.48
N GLY A 61 6.09 -19.35 8.37
CA GLY A 61 7.33 -18.60 8.16
C GLY A 61 7.31 -17.84 6.83
N ALA A 62 6.89 -18.49 5.75
CA ALA A 62 6.78 -17.85 4.43
C ALA A 62 5.73 -16.74 4.42
N THR A 63 4.57 -16.95 5.05
CA THR A 63 3.54 -15.92 5.24
C THR A 63 4.08 -14.72 6.02
N ALA A 64 4.81 -14.96 7.11
CA ALA A 64 5.40 -13.90 7.91
C ALA A 64 6.43 -13.08 7.11
N SER A 65 7.30 -13.75 6.33
CA SER A 65 8.24 -13.08 5.42
C SER A 65 7.52 -12.24 4.39
N PHE A 66 6.47 -12.77 3.75
CA PHE A 66 5.68 -12.02 2.78
C PHE A 66 4.99 -10.81 3.42
N LEU A 67 4.37 -10.97 4.59
CA LEU A 67 3.71 -9.86 5.28
C LEU A 67 4.70 -8.79 5.76
N GLY A 68 5.91 -9.18 6.15
CA GLY A 68 6.99 -8.24 6.48
C GLY A 68 7.43 -7.42 5.26
N MET A 69 7.60 -8.08 4.11
CA MET A 69 7.91 -7.41 2.84
C MET A 69 6.77 -6.51 2.36
N TRP A 70 5.54 -7.04 2.35
CA TRP A 70 4.33 -6.30 2.01
C TRP A 70 4.15 -5.08 2.91
N GLY A 71 4.41 -5.22 4.21
CA GLY A 71 4.32 -4.15 5.19
C GLY A 71 5.32 -3.03 4.90
N ALA A 72 6.60 -3.36 4.72
CA ALA A 72 7.65 -2.39 4.37
C ALA A 72 7.31 -1.64 3.08
N MET A 73 6.91 -2.38 2.04
CA MET A 73 6.46 -1.84 0.77
C MET A 73 5.26 -0.89 0.95
N THR A 74 4.24 -1.33 1.68
CA THR A 74 3.03 -0.54 1.89
C THR A 74 3.37 0.77 2.61
N VAL A 75 4.23 0.72 3.63
CA VAL A 75 4.71 1.93 4.31
C VAL A 75 5.43 2.85 3.34
N ALA A 76 6.37 2.34 2.55
CA ALA A 76 7.10 3.14 1.56
C ALA A 76 6.15 3.80 0.55
N MET A 77 5.19 3.07 0.01
CA MET A 77 4.34 3.56 -1.07
C MET A 77 3.17 4.44 -0.59
N MET A 78 2.57 4.11 0.56
CA MET A 78 1.32 4.74 1.01
C MET A 78 1.52 5.87 2.02
N LEU A 79 2.59 5.85 2.80
CA LEU A 79 2.83 6.85 3.84
C LEU A 79 2.89 8.30 3.29
N PRO A 80 3.48 8.60 2.12
CA PRO A 80 3.46 9.94 1.54
C PRO A 80 2.04 10.46 1.29
N SER A 81 1.13 9.59 0.82
CA SER A 81 -0.27 9.94 0.57
C SER A 81 -1.11 10.08 1.85
N LEU A 82 -0.72 9.36 2.91
CA LEU A 82 -1.40 9.36 4.20
C LEU A 82 -0.98 10.56 5.08
N ALA A 83 0.26 11.03 4.94
CA ALA A 83 0.84 12.08 5.77
C ALA A 83 0.00 13.37 5.85
N PRO A 84 -0.50 13.96 4.73
CA PRO A 84 -1.34 15.16 4.79
C PRO A 84 -2.67 14.90 5.52
N THR A 85 -3.22 13.71 5.36
CA THR A 85 -4.50 13.30 5.98
C THR A 85 -4.35 13.18 7.49
N LEU A 86 -3.30 12.50 7.97
CA LEU A 86 -3.01 12.38 9.40
C LEU A 86 -2.69 13.73 10.04
N TRP A 87 -2.02 14.63 9.31
CA TRP A 87 -1.75 15.98 9.79
C TRP A 87 -3.04 16.79 9.99
N ARG A 88 -3.96 16.75 9.01
CA ARG A 88 -5.28 17.40 9.13
C ARG A 88 -6.12 16.80 10.25
N TYR A 89 -6.10 15.47 10.39
CA TYR A 89 -6.77 14.76 11.49
C TYR A 89 -6.24 15.21 12.85
N ARG A 90 -4.92 15.27 13.02
CA ARG A 90 -4.28 15.77 14.24
C ARG A 90 -4.64 17.22 14.56
N GLN A 91 -4.68 18.09 13.55
CA GLN A 91 -5.07 19.49 13.73
C GLN A 91 -6.53 19.63 14.15
N ALA A 92 -7.45 18.87 13.55
CA ALA A 92 -8.87 18.89 13.93
C ALA A 92 -9.06 18.45 15.39
N LEU A 93 -8.38 17.39 15.83
CA LEU A 93 -8.39 16.95 17.22
C LEU A 93 -7.80 17.99 18.18
N GLY A 94 -6.73 18.67 17.77
CA GLY A 94 -6.12 19.75 18.55
C GLY A 94 -7.05 20.98 18.69
N ALA A 95 -7.71 21.37 17.60
CA ALA A 95 -8.69 22.46 17.59
C ALA A 95 -9.93 22.15 18.46
N ALA A 96 -10.31 20.87 18.53
CA ALA A 96 -11.38 20.38 19.42
C ALA A 96 -10.93 20.18 20.88
N GLY A 97 -9.70 20.53 21.25
CA GLY A 97 -9.20 20.43 22.63
C GLY A 97 -8.92 19.00 23.12
N VAL A 98 -8.77 18.02 22.22
CA VAL A 98 -8.57 16.62 22.60
C VAL A 98 -7.14 16.39 23.10
N ALA A 99 -6.97 16.16 24.41
CA ALA A 99 -5.68 16.01 25.09
C ALA A 99 -4.77 14.89 24.50
N ARG A 100 -5.34 13.86 23.86
CA ARG A 100 -4.61 12.70 23.30
C ARG A 100 -4.53 12.70 21.77
N ALA A 101 -4.59 13.87 21.13
CA ALA A 101 -4.59 14.01 19.67
C ALA A 101 -3.45 13.23 18.98
N GLY A 102 -2.25 13.22 19.56
CA GLY A 102 -1.11 12.47 19.00
C GLY A 102 -1.30 10.96 19.01
N TRP A 103 -1.74 10.41 20.14
CA TRP A 103 -2.03 8.98 20.28
C TRP A 103 -3.15 8.52 19.36
N LEU A 104 -4.24 9.30 19.27
CA LEU A 104 -5.35 8.99 18.36
C LEU A 104 -4.91 9.05 16.89
N THR A 105 -4.01 9.95 16.52
CA THR A 105 -3.43 10.00 15.16
C THR A 105 -2.60 8.75 14.86
N VAL A 106 -1.84 8.25 15.83
CA VAL A 106 -1.08 6.98 15.69
C VAL A 106 -2.05 5.81 15.53
N LEU A 107 -3.12 5.74 16.32
CA LEU A 107 -4.15 4.70 16.18
C LEU A 107 -4.86 4.73 14.83
N ALA A 108 -5.15 5.92 14.30
CA ALA A 108 -5.70 6.07 12.95
C ALA A 108 -4.72 5.59 11.87
N GLY A 109 -3.42 5.92 12.01
CA GLY A 109 -2.38 5.38 11.14
C GLY A 109 -2.26 3.86 11.23
N ALA A 110 -2.31 3.30 12.45
CA ALA A 110 -2.27 1.86 12.67
C ALA A 110 -3.47 1.15 12.03
N GLY A 111 -4.69 1.69 12.17
CA GLY A 111 -5.88 1.18 11.50
C GLY A 111 -5.75 1.21 9.97
N TYR A 112 -5.16 2.27 9.41
CA TYR A 112 -4.88 2.35 7.98
C TYR A 112 -3.97 1.21 7.51
N PHE A 113 -2.84 1.00 8.18
CA PHE A 113 -1.90 -0.06 7.81
C PHE A 113 -2.44 -1.46 8.12
N ALA A 114 -3.31 -1.62 9.11
CA ALA A 114 -4.01 -2.88 9.36
C ALA A 114 -4.92 -3.29 8.20
N ALA A 115 -5.65 -2.34 7.59
CA ALA A 115 -6.46 -2.60 6.39
C ALA A 115 -5.59 -3.08 5.21
N TRP A 116 -4.41 -2.47 5.02
CA TRP A 116 -3.45 -2.91 4.01
C TRP A 116 -2.81 -4.25 4.34
N GLY A 117 -2.51 -4.53 5.62
CA GLY A 117 -2.02 -5.82 6.08
C GLY A 117 -3.04 -6.93 5.78
N ALA A 118 -4.33 -6.68 6.04
CA ALA A 118 -5.40 -7.59 5.69
C ALA A 118 -5.44 -7.86 4.17
N LEU A 119 -5.25 -6.82 3.34
CA LEU A 119 -5.13 -7.02 1.89
C LEU A 119 -3.95 -7.95 1.54
N GLY A 120 -2.79 -7.78 2.17
CA GLY A 120 -1.64 -8.68 2.00
C GLY A 120 -1.94 -10.13 2.37
N VAL A 121 -2.72 -10.36 3.44
CA VAL A 121 -3.18 -11.69 3.86
C VAL A 121 -4.05 -12.37 2.80
N PHE A 122 -4.84 -11.61 2.02
CA PHE A 122 -5.61 -12.17 0.90
C PHE A 122 -4.78 -12.33 -0.38
N VAL A 123 -3.90 -11.38 -0.67
CA VAL A 123 -3.05 -11.37 -1.87
C VAL A 123 -2.06 -12.52 -1.86
N TYR A 124 -1.45 -12.84 -0.71
CA TYR A 124 -0.46 -13.90 -0.59
C TYR A 124 -0.96 -15.28 -1.04
N PRO A 125 -2.04 -15.85 -0.47
CA PRO A 125 -2.53 -17.17 -0.87
C PRO A 125 -3.03 -17.17 -2.32
N ALA A 126 -3.61 -16.06 -2.81
CA ALA A 126 -4.02 -15.94 -4.21
C ALA A 126 -2.81 -16.04 -5.16
N GLY A 127 -1.71 -15.33 -4.85
CA GLY A 127 -0.49 -15.40 -5.64
C GLY A 127 0.21 -16.76 -5.56
N VAL A 128 0.26 -17.38 -4.38
CA VAL A 128 0.77 -18.76 -4.20
C VAL A 128 -0.05 -19.77 -5.01
N ALA A 129 -1.38 -19.68 -4.97
CA ALA A 129 -2.25 -20.57 -5.72
C ALA A 129 -2.05 -20.42 -7.24
N LEU A 130 -1.93 -19.18 -7.71
CA LEU A 130 -1.71 -18.86 -9.12
C LEU A 130 -0.33 -19.33 -9.61
N ALA A 131 0.72 -19.12 -8.81
CA ALA A 131 2.05 -19.63 -9.09
C ALA A 131 2.06 -21.18 -9.13
N GLY A 132 1.37 -21.82 -8.18
CA GLY A 132 1.21 -23.27 -8.15
C GLY A 132 0.45 -23.81 -9.36
N LEU A 133 -0.59 -23.12 -9.83
CA LEU A 133 -1.33 -23.49 -11.03
C LEU A 133 -0.47 -23.38 -12.29
N ALA A 134 0.25 -22.27 -12.43
CA ALA A 134 1.19 -22.07 -13.53
C ALA A 134 2.30 -23.13 -13.54
N ALA A 135 2.78 -23.56 -12.37
CA ALA A 135 3.80 -24.60 -12.26
C ALA A 135 3.28 -25.99 -12.71
N ARG A 136 1.99 -26.27 -12.50
CA ARG A 136 1.36 -27.56 -12.86
C ARG A 136 0.86 -27.61 -14.30
N LEU A 137 0.42 -26.48 -14.85
CA LEU A 137 -0.25 -26.41 -16.15
C LEU A 137 0.54 -25.51 -17.12
N PRO A 138 1.30 -26.10 -18.07
CA PRO A 138 2.09 -25.33 -19.04
C PRO A 138 1.28 -24.34 -19.88
N GLY A 139 0.00 -24.65 -20.14
CA GLY A 139 -0.92 -23.73 -20.84
C GLY A 139 -1.23 -22.47 -20.03
N VAL A 140 -1.42 -22.59 -18.71
CA VAL A 140 -1.62 -21.45 -17.81
C VAL A 140 -0.35 -20.61 -17.71
N ALA A 141 0.81 -21.26 -17.57
CA ALA A 141 2.09 -20.55 -17.54
C ALA A 141 2.34 -19.73 -18.81
N ARG A 142 2.04 -20.28 -19.99
CA ARG A 142 2.20 -19.55 -21.26
C ARG A 142 1.21 -18.40 -21.44
N ALA A 143 -0.01 -18.53 -20.92
CA ALA A 143 -1.02 -17.47 -20.99
C ALA A 143 -0.74 -16.33 -19.99
N PHE A 144 0.02 -16.59 -18.92
CA PHE A 144 0.19 -15.66 -17.81
C PHE A 144 0.75 -14.28 -18.21
N PRO A 145 1.82 -14.15 -19.03
CA PRO A 145 2.31 -12.84 -19.45
C PRO A 145 1.29 -12.04 -20.25
N VAL A 146 0.50 -12.70 -21.10
CA VAL A 146 -0.58 -12.07 -21.88
C VAL A 146 -1.68 -11.58 -20.94
N LEU A 147 -2.12 -12.42 -20.00
CA LEU A 147 -3.12 -12.04 -18.99
C LEU A 147 -2.65 -10.87 -18.13
N ALA A 148 -1.38 -10.88 -17.71
CA ALA A 148 -0.77 -9.78 -16.97
C ALA A 148 -0.77 -8.48 -17.80
N GLY A 149 -0.40 -8.55 -19.09
CA GLY A 149 -0.47 -7.41 -20.01
C GLY A 149 -1.89 -6.86 -20.18
N VAL A 150 -2.88 -7.73 -20.34
CA VAL A 150 -4.30 -7.33 -20.41
C VAL A 150 -4.75 -6.65 -19.11
N VAL A 151 -4.37 -7.19 -17.95
CA VAL A 151 -4.66 -6.56 -16.65
C VAL A 151 -4.03 -5.18 -16.56
N VAL A 152 -2.77 -5.02 -16.99
CA VAL A 152 -2.08 -3.72 -16.99
C VAL A 152 -2.79 -2.72 -17.91
N LEU A 153 -3.19 -3.15 -19.12
CA LEU A 153 -3.90 -2.29 -20.08
C LEU A 153 -5.28 -1.87 -19.55
N LEU A 154 -6.07 -2.80 -19.02
CA LEU A 154 -7.39 -2.50 -18.45
C LEU A 154 -7.27 -1.59 -17.22
N ALA A 155 -6.32 -1.88 -16.33
CA ALA A 155 -6.08 -1.06 -15.14
C ALA A 155 -5.56 0.34 -15.48
N GLY A 156 -4.75 0.45 -16.55
CA GLY A 156 -4.28 1.70 -17.12
C GLY A 156 -5.43 2.49 -17.77
N ALA A 157 -6.31 1.84 -18.52
CA ALA A 157 -7.50 2.48 -19.09
C ALA A 157 -8.44 2.99 -18.01
N LEU A 158 -8.64 2.21 -16.93
CA LEU A 158 -9.44 2.61 -15.76
C LEU A 158 -8.92 3.91 -15.11
N GLN A 159 -7.63 4.20 -15.23
CA GLN A 159 -7.01 5.41 -14.69
C GLN A 159 -7.62 6.69 -15.26
N PHE A 160 -8.01 6.67 -16.54
CA PHE A 160 -8.55 7.82 -17.26
C PHE A 160 -10.09 7.88 -17.26
N THR A 161 -10.75 7.06 -16.44
CA THR A 161 -12.21 7.02 -16.40
C THR A 161 -12.79 8.07 -15.47
N ALA A 162 -13.95 8.62 -15.83
CA ALA A 162 -14.73 9.49 -14.96
C ALA A 162 -15.14 8.81 -13.64
N TRP A 163 -15.25 7.47 -13.64
CA TRP A 163 -15.49 6.68 -12.43
C TRP A 163 -14.33 6.79 -11.43
N LYS A 164 -13.08 6.66 -11.91
CA LYS A 164 -11.87 6.82 -11.09
C LYS A 164 -11.77 8.24 -10.54
N ALA A 165 -12.00 9.25 -11.38
CA ALA A 165 -12.00 10.65 -10.97
C ALA A 165 -13.05 10.94 -9.86
N ARG A 166 -14.29 10.44 -10.01
CA ARG A 166 -15.34 10.57 -8.99
C ARG A 166 -14.95 9.87 -7.68
N ARG A 167 -14.41 8.65 -7.75
CA ARG A 167 -13.95 7.92 -6.55
C ARG A 167 -12.86 8.69 -5.83
N LEU A 168 -11.87 9.22 -6.56
CA LEU A 168 -10.78 9.99 -6.00
C LEU A 168 -11.28 11.26 -5.30
N ALA A 169 -12.26 11.97 -5.89
CA ALA A 169 -12.92 13.12 -5.27
C ALA A 169 -13.61 12.75 -3.95
N CYS A 170 -14.42 11.68 -3.92
CA CYS A 170 -15.04 11.18 -2.68
C CYS A 170 -14.00 10.79 -1.62
N CYS A 171 -12.91 10.17 -2.08
CA CYS A 171 -11.77 9.75 -1.28
C CYS A 171 -11.04 10.95 -0.61
N ARG A 172 -10.97 12.12 -1.28
CA ARG A 172 -10.41 13.37 -0.73
C ARG A 172 -11.39 14.08 0.21
N GLY A 173 -12.68 14.13 -0.12
CA GLY A 173 -13.72 14.77 0.70
C GLY A 173 -14.00 14.05 2.02
N GLY A 174 -13.93 12.71 2.03
CA GLY A 174 -14.22 11.90 3.21
C GLY A 174 -13.24 12.06 4.39
N ALA A 175 -12.06 12.66 4.16
CA ALA A 175 -11.10 13.00 5.21
C ALA A 175 -11.52 14.20 6.07
N ALA A 176 -12.43 15.04 5.58
CA ALA A 176 -12.95 16.20 6.32
C ALA A 176 -14.06 15.83 7.33
N HIS A 177 -14.70 14.67 7.18
CA HIS A 177 -15.91 14.30 7.93
C HIS A 177 -15.66 13.42 9.16
N ALA A 178 -14.41 13.05 9.45
CA ALA A 178 -14.05 12.20 10.60
C ALA A 178 -13.96 12.97 11.94
N ALA A 179 -13.99 14.30 11.90
CA ALA A 179 -13.83 15.15 13.09
C ALA A 179 -15.12 15.37 13.91
N SER A 180 -16.27 14.81 13.50
CA SER A 180 -17.59 15.08 14.10
C SER A 180 -18.05 14.03 15.12
N LEU A 181 -17.26 12.98 15.40
CA LEU A 181 -17.60 11.93 16.36
C LEU A 181 -16.78 12.06 17.66
N PRO A 182 -17.25 11.51 18.80
CA PRO A 182 -16.51 11.55 20.06
C PRO A 182 -15.12 10.93 19.90
N ALA A 183 -14.08 11.72 20.18
CA ALA A 183 -12.68 11.34 19.97
C ALA A 183 -12.24 10.22 20.93
N SER A 184 -12.54 8.98 20.55
CA SER A 184 -12.19 7.76 21.28
C SER A 184 -11.19 6.91 20.49
N ALA A 185 -10.45 6.04 21.18
CA ALA A 185 -9.52 5.10 20.54
C ALA A 185 -10.21 4.23 19.47
N GLY A 186 -11.44 3.77 19.75
CA GLY A 186 -12.24 2.99 18.80
C GLY A 186 -12.66 3.79 17.56
N SER A 187 -13.03 5.06 17.72
CA SER A 187 -13.33 5.93 16.57
C SER A 187 -12.10 6.17 15.70
N ALA A 188 -10.95 6.48 16.30
CA ALA A 188 -9.70 6.72 15.56
C ALA A 188 -9.25 5.48 14.78
N TRP A 189 -9.33 4.29 15.39
CA TRP A 189 -9.05 3.04 14.70
C TRP A 189 -9.99 2.79 13.51
N ARG A 190 -11.31 2.99 13.69
CA ARG A 190 -12.30 2.84 12.62
C ARG A 190 -12.11 3.85 11.50
N ASP A 191 -11.74 5.09 11.82
CA ASP A 191 -11.41 6.12 10.83
C ASP A 191 -10.19 5.73 10.01
N GLY A 192 -9.16 5.19 10.67
CA GLY A 192 -7.99 4.60 10.05
C GLY A 192 -8.33 3.49 9.07
N LEU A 193 -9.10 2.49 9.53
CA LEU A 193 -9.57 1.38 8.68
C LEU A 193 -10.37 1.87 7.47
N ARG A 194 -11.32 2.80 7.68
CA ARG A 194 -12.12 3.37 6.59
C ARG A 194 -11.26 4.13 5.59
N ALA A 195 -10.28 4.89 6.07
CA ALA A 195 -9.32 5.58 5.21
C ALA A 195 -8.48 4.58 4.41
N GLY A 196 -8.01 3.49 5.03
CA GLY A 196 -7.30 2.39 4.38
C GLY A 196 -8.12 1.73 3.28
N CYS A 197 -9.34 1.29 3.59
CA CYS A 197 -10.24 0.67 2.61
C CYS A 197 -10.59 1.60 1.45
N ARG A 198 -10.88 2.87 1.72
CA ARG A 198 -11.13 3.87 0.66
C ARG A 198 -9.89 4.10 -0.19
N CYS A 199 -8.72 4.18 0.43
CA CYS A 199 -7.45 4.33 -0.28
C CYS A 199 -7.23 3.14 -1.21
N GLY A 200 -7.28 1.90 -0.68
CA GLY A 200 -7.14 0.67 -1.43
C GLY A 200 -8.13 0.56 -2.59
N ALA A 201 -9.42 0.88 -2.37
CA ALA A 201 -10.41 0.88 -3.45
C ALA A 201 -10.13 1.92 -4.53
N CYS A 202 -9.60 3.08 -4.16
CA CYS A 202 -9.24 4.15 -5.09
C CYS A 202 -7.95 3.83 -5.87
N CYS A 203 -6.96 3.15 -5.29
CA CYS A 203 -5.71 2.76 -5.97
C CYS A 203 -5.66 1.30 -6.44
N ALA A 204 -6.77 0.57 -6.37
CA ALA A 204 -6.84 -0.86 -6.72
C ALA A 204 -6.31 -1.16 -8.13
N ASN A 205 -6.56 -0.27 -9.10
CA ASN A 205 -6.04 -0.43 -10.46
C ASN A 205 -4.50 -0.35 -10.50
N LEU A 206 -3.90 0.62 -9.80
CA LEU A 206 -2.44 0.73 -9.73
C LEU A 206 -1.81 -0.41 -8.93
N MET A 207 -2.48 -0.90 -7.88
CA MET A 207 -2.05 -2.09 -7.16
C MET A 207 -2.13 -3.34 -8.05
N ALA A 208 -3.14 -3.46 -8.90
CA ALA A 208 -3.23 -4.54 -9.89
C ALA A 208 -2.09 -4.46 -10.90
N ILE A 209 -1.71 -3.26 -11.37
CA ILE A 209 -0.54 -3.06 -12.23
C ILE A 209 0.74 -3.49 -11.49
N ALA A 210 0.93 -3.06 -10.24
CA ALA A 210 2.11 -3.45 -9.45
C ALA A 210 2.20 -4.97 -9.27
N LEU A 211 1.08 -5.64 -9.00
CA LEU A 211 1.03 -7.10 -8.86
C LEU A 211 1.31 -7.82 -10.18
N ALA A 212 0.73 -7.35 -11.29
CA ALA A 212 0.84 -7.98 -12.61
C ALA A 212 2.22 -7.77 -13.24
N ALA A 213 2.79 -6.57 -13.14
CA ALA A 213 4.12 -6.25 -13.67
C ALA A 213 5.25 -6.78 -12.79
N GLY A 214 4.98 -7.03 -11.51
CA GLY A 214 5.94 -7.58 -10.56
C GLY A 214 6.00 -6.73 -9.29
N ILE A 215 5.51 -7.29 -8.19
CA ILE A 215 5.39 -6.59 -6.90
C ILE A 215 6.73 -6.07 -6.35
N MET A 216 7.85 -6.66 -6.78
CA MET A 216 9.21 -6.30 -6.36
C MET A 216 10.02 -5.55 -7.42
N ASP A 217 9.43 -5.16 -8.55
CA ASP A 217 10.10 -4.27 -9.48
C ASP A 217 10.12 -2.84 -8.91
N LEU A 218 11.28 -2.41 -8.43
CA LEU A 218 11.46 -1.10 -7.80
C LEU A 218 11.06 0.07 -8.74
N ARG A 219 11.16 -0.09 -10.06
CA ARG A 219 10.76 0.94 -11.03
C ARG A 219 9.23 1.04 -11.06
N VAL A 220 8.55 -0.10 -11.15
CA VAL A 220 7.08 -0.17 -11.10
C VAL A 220 6.57 0.37 -9.77
N MET A 221 7.16 -0.04 -8.66
CA MET A 221 6.80 0.44 -7.32
C MET A 221 6.95 1.96 -7.21
N THR A 222 8.07 2.50 -7.69
CA THR A 222 8.33 3.96 -7.67
C THR A 222 7.31 4.70 -8.52
N ALA A 223 7.03 4.22 -9.73
CA ALA A 223 6.03 4.81 -10.63
C ALA A 223 4.62 4.79 -10.01
N VAL A 224 4.22 3.66 -9.43
CA VAL A 224 2.92 3.51 -8.76
C VAL A 224 2.83 4.39 -7.52
N ALA A 225 3.86 4.43 -6.68
CA ALA A 225 3.89 5.28 -5.49
C ALA A 225 3.80 6.77 -5.87
N ALA A 226 4.54 7.20 -6.90
CA ALA A 226 4.48 8.56 -7.43
C ALA A 226 3.08 8.88 -7.97
N ALA A 227 2.48 7.97 -8.75
CA ALA A 227 1.13 8.15 -9.29
C ALA A 227 0.07 8.26 -8.17
N ILE A 228 0.09 7.35 -7.18
CA ILE A 228 -0.83 7.39 -6.03
C ILE A 228 -0.66 8.69 -5.24
N THR A 229 0.59 9.12 -5.03
CA THR A 229 0.87 10.36 -4.29
C THR A 229 0.41 11.58 -5.09
N ALA A 230 0.69 11.64 -6.40
CA ALA A 230 0.24 12.72 -7.27
C ALA A 230 -1.29 12.81 -7.32
N GLU A 231 -1.99 11.68 -7.49
CA GLU A 231 -3.44 11.60 -7.42
C GLU A 231 -4.01 12.11 -6.09
N ARG A 232 -3.25 12.07 -5.00
CA ARG A 232 -3.76 12.44 -3.67
C ARG A 232 -3.39 13.85 -3.25
N VAL A 233 -2.23 14.34 -3.70
CA VAL A 233 -1.67 15.63 -3.28
C VAL A 233 -1.92 16.72 -4.31
N ALA A 234 -2.07 16.39 -5.61
CA ALA A 234 -2.27 17.41 -6.64
C ALA A 234 -3.58 18.20 -6.43
N PRO A 235 -3.52 19.54 -6.31
CA PRO A 235 -4.66 20.41 -6.03
C PRO A 235 -5.70 20.45 -7.16
N HIS A 236 -5.33 20.02 -8.36
CA HIS A 236 -6.23 19.81 -9.48
C HIS A 236 -6.00 18.38 -9.96
N GLY A 237 -7.04 17.54 -9.88
CA GLY A 237 -7.03 16.30 -10.64
C GLY A 237 -6.92 16.67 -12.13
N ALA A 238 -6.11 15.94 -12.87
CA ALA A 238 -6.21 15.98 -14.34
C ALA A 238 -7.65 15.69 -14.78
#